data_AF-A0A7K4GW18-F1
#
_entry.id   AF-A0A7K4GW18-F1
#
_cell.length_a   1.000
_cell.length_b   1.000
_cell.length_c   1.000
_cell.angle_alpha   90.00
_cell.angle_beta   90.00
_cell.angle_gamma   90.00
#
_symmetry.space_group_name_H-M   'P 1'
#
loop_
_entity.id
_entity.type
_entity.pdbx_description
1 polymer ?
#
loop_
_entity_poly.entity_id
_entity_poly.type
_entity_poly.pdbx_seq_one_letter_code
_entity_poly.pdbx_strand_id
1 'polypeptide(L)' 'MGLETENKDIETNLREISRGLLKERKVDVIIGYEKGSLPLLTQPIIIDKEED' A
#
# COMPACT_ATOMS: atom_id res chain seq x y z
N MET A 1 -16.25 16.55 -0.10
CA MET A 1 -15.45 16.54 1.13
C MET A 1 -15.53 15.22 1.93
N GLY A 2 -16.36 14.22 1.57
CA GLY A 2 -16.36 12.90 2.25
C GLY A 2 -15.41 11.87 1.63
N LEU A 3 -15.43 11.77 0.28
CA LEU A 3 -14.71 10.72 -0.45
C LEU A 3 -13.18 10.76 -0.28
N GLU A 4 -12.57 11.94 -0.19
CA GLU A 4 -11.11 12.06 0.00
C GLU A 4 -10.67 11.53 1.36
N THR A 5 -11.46 11.82 2.41
CA THR A 5 -11.19 11.33 3.77
C THR A 5 -11.39 9.82 3.86
N GLU A 6 -12.50 9.31 3.33
CA GLU A 6 -12.79 7.87 3.29
C GLU A 6 -11.70 7.09 2.54
N ASN A 7 -11.25 7.59 1.38
CA ASN A 7 -10.18 6.96 0.62
C ASN A 7 -8.86 6.93 1.40
N LYS A 8 -8.56 7.99 2.15
CA LYS A 8 -7.35 8.06 2.98
C LYS A 8 -7.40 7.10 4.17
N ASP A 9 -8.56 6.93 4.78
CA ASP A 9 -8.76 5.97 5.87
C ASP A 9 -8.62 4.53 5.34
N ILE A 10 -9.20 4.23 4.18
CA ILE A 10 -9.03 2.93 3.50
C ILE A 10 -7.56 2.66 3.19
N GLU A 11 -6.84 3.64 2.64
CA GLU A 11 -5.41 3.50 2.33
C GLU A 11 -4.59 3.21 3.60
N THR A 12 -4.86 3.94 4.68
CA THR A 12 -4.16 3.76 5.96
C THR A 12 -4.37 2.37 6.52
N ASN A 13 -5.63 1.90 6.55
CA ASN A 13 -5.98 0.56 7.01
C ASN A 13 -5.31 -0.54 6.17
N LEU A 14 -5.29 -0.38 4.84
CA LEU A 14 -4.61 -1.32 3.93
C LEU A 14 -3.11 -1.42 4.23
N ARG A 15 -2.45 -0.27 4.44
CA ARG A 15 -1.02 -0.22 4.78
C ARG A 15 -0.72 -0.84 6.15
N GLU A 16 -1.56 -0.62 7.14
CA GLU A 16 -1.39 -1.22 8.47
C GLU A 16 -1.52 -2.75 8.45
N ILE A 17 -2.56 -3.27 7.79
CA ILE A 17 -2.75 -4.72 7.62
C ILE A 17 -1.56 -5.32 6.88
N SER A 18 -1.13 -4.68 5.79
CA SER A 18 0.00 -5.13 4.97
C SER A 18 1.29 -5.23 5.80
N ARG A 19 1.63 -4.19 6.57
CA ARG A 19 2.80 -4.22 7.46
C ARG A 19 2.69 -5.33 8.51
N GLY A 20 1.51 -5.54 9.08
CA GLY A 20 1.25 -6.64 10.01
C GLY A 20 1.56 -8.01 9.40
N LEU A 21 1.13 -8.24 8.15
CA LEU A 21 1.37 -9.50 7.43
C LEU A 21 2.86 -9.77 7.18
N LEU A 22 3.63 -8.75 6.78
CA LEU A 22 5.09 -8.86 6.60
C LEU A 22 5.81 -9.09 7.93
N LYS A 23 5.46 -8.31 8.97
CA LYS A 23 6.07 -8.42 10.30
C LYS A 23 5.85 -9.77 10.95
N GLU A 24 4.63 -10.30 10.83
CA GLU A 24 4.28 -11.64 11.31
C GLU A 24 4.81 -12.76 10.40
N ARG A 25 5.49 -12.40 9.30
CA ARG A 25 6.02 -13.31 8.27
C ARG A 25 4.95 -14.27 7.74
N LYS A 26 3.71 -13.79 7.64
CA LYS A 26 2.58 -14.53 7.03
C LYS A 26 2.66 -14.52 5.51
N VAL A 27 3.37 -13.54 4.96
CA VAL A 27 3.67 -13.39 3.53
C VAL A 27 5.13 -13.00 3.39
N ASP A 28 5.76 -13.43 2.30
CA ASP A 28 7.13 -13.02 1.98
C ASP A 28 7.17 -11.67 1.25
N VAL A 29 6.10 -11.32 0.53
CA VAL A 29 6.03 -10.17 -0.37
C VAL A 29 4.59 -9.62 -0.43
N ILE A 30 4.48 -8.31 -0.58
CA ILE A 30 3.24 -7.59 -0.88
C ILE A 30 3.37 -6.88 -2.24
N ILE A 31 2.31 -6.93 -3.05
CA ILE A 31 2.24 -6.22 -4.33
C ILE A 31 1.28 -5.04 -4.15
N GLY A 32 1.81 -3.84 -4.28
CA GLY A 32 1.07 -2.59 -4.19
C GLY A 32 1.08 -1.80 -5.50
N TYR A 33 0.57 -0.58 -5.42
CA TYR A 33 0.64 0.40 -6.49
C TYR A 33 1.19 1.71 -5.96
N GLU A 34 2.11 2.30 -6.71
CA GLU A 34 2.61 3.64 -6.45
C GLU A 34 2.31 4.57 -7.63
N LYS A 35 2.57 5.86 -7.43
CA LYS A 35 2.40 6.86 -8.49
C LYS A 35 3.42 6.60 -9.59
N GLY A 36 2.93 6.46 -10.83
CA GLY A 36 3.78 6.28 -12.00
C GLY A 36 4.53 7.57 -12.38
N SER A 37 5.50 7.42 -13.28
CA SER A 37 6.25 8.55 -13.85
C SER A 37 5.39 9.46 -14.73
N LEU A 38 4.27 8.95 -15.25
CA LEU A 38 3.31 9.69 -16.05
C LEU A 38 2.05 10.05 -15.23
N PRO A 39 1.43 11.22 -15.47
CA PRO A 39 0.19 11.61 -14.81
C PRO A 39 -0.91 10.56 -14.99
N LEU A 40 -1.66 10.31 -13.92
CA LEU A 40 -2.82 9.39 -13.90
C LEU A 40 -2.47 7.92 -14.17
N LEU A 41 -1.18 7.56 -14.20
CA LEU A 41 -0.75 6.17 -14.26
C LEU A 41 -0.27 5.72 -12.89
N THR A 42 -0.56 4.46 -12.58
CA THR A 42 0.02 3.74 -11.45
C THR A 42 1.05 2.74 -11.98
N GLN A 43 2.07 2.46 -11.17
CA GLN A 43 3.02 1.40 -11.43
C GLN A 43 2.98 0.40 -10.27
N PRO A 44 3.13 -0.91 -10.55
CA PRO A 44 3.19 -1.91 -9.49
C PRO A 44 4.48 -1.74 -8.70
N ILE A 45 4.38 -1.87 -7.37
CA ILE A 45 5.53 -1.90 -6.48
C ILE A 45 5.53 -3.22 -5.70
N ILE A 46 6.71 -3.80 -5.52
CA ILE A 46 6.93 -5.01 -4.74
C ILE A 46 7.55 -4.58 -3.42
N ILE A 47 6.91 -4.97 -2.32
CA ILE A 47 7.29 -4.61 -0.96
C ILE A 47 7.64 -5.92 -0.23
N ASP A 48 8.92 -6.09 0.07
CA ASP A 48 9.46 -7.22 0.83
C ASP A 48 10.03 -6.81 2.20
N LYS A 49 10.01 -5.51 2.50
CA LYS A 49 10.47 -4.92 3.76
C LYS A 49 9.39 -4.05 4.39
N GLU A 50 9.40 -3.95 5.72
CA GLU A 50 8.46 -3.10 6.46
C GLU A 50 8.68 -1.59 6.24
N GLU A 51 9.88 -1.22 5.79
CA GLU A 51 10.35 0.16 5.61
C GLU A 51 9.89 0.79 4.28
N ASP A 52 9.51 -0.06 3.31
CA ASP A 52 9.07 0.32 1.96
C ASP A 52 7.54 0.49 1.88
#